data_AF-A0A847I3D2-F1
#
_entry.id   AF-A0A847I3D2-F1
#
_cell.length_a   1.000
_cell.length_b   1.000
_cell.length_c   1.000
_cell.angle_alpha   90.00
_cell.angle_beta   90.00
_cell.angle_gamma   90.00
#
_symmetry.space_group_name_H-M   'P 1'
#
loop_
_entity.id
_entity.type
_entity.pdbx_description
1 polymer ?
#
loop_
_entity_poly.entity_id
_entity_poly.type
_entity_poly.pdbx_seq_one_letter_code
_entity_poly.pdbx_strand_id
1 'polypeptide(L)'
;MRAEEFWKRNPELHALHKIHVQYLREFVRPRRTRRNKRREGFKQRPTFTMPDPVRHPRWCLFNAPQTSPQGYRLLRLPQSRRTVGSVELRLLTGPSDGAGFPDAWVNVRFKADPRLAQLRPVKVARTVTRGKNKGAKVEADGFRYYDDQLLIERDAQVSGVKLLFRDIRMAPFADKPIEDRLLSATPYLVFAVEIKDEARTERAKAIRFDETSELTKSGKKRKTLPAGLVSVAVDLDTRGVGFLTRAVIGVPEIQQTHHGVRLLQSRYVAVGQVEARASGEAEWSPGPDLAHIARHKREIRRLRQLRGKPVKGERSHVRLQAHIDRMGEDRFKKAARKIVNEALRGSNPAAGDRYTRADVLLYESLETLLPDAERERGINRALLRWNRAKLIEHLKRMCDDAGIRHFPVSPFGTSQVCSKCGALGRRYSLARENGRAVIRFGWVE
;
A
#
# COMPACT_ATOMS: atom_id res chain seq x y z
N MET A 1 -38.07 -25.90 18.56
CA MET A 1 -38.50 -26.70 17.40
C MET A 1 -37.33 -26.76 16.43
N ARG A 2 -36.78 -27.94 16.11
CA ARG A 2 -35.68 -28.03 15.13
C ARG A 2 -36.21 -27.69 13.74
N ALA A 3 -35.41 -27.06 12.89
CA ALA A 3 -35.84 -26.62 11.56
C ALA A 3 -36.47 -27.76 10.73
N GLU A 4 -35.99 -29.00 10.92
CA GLU A 4 -36.53 -30.19 10.28
C GLU A 4 -37.96 -30.56 10.71
N GLU A 5 -38.30 -30.40 11.99
CA GLU A 5 -39.68 -30.61 12.47
C GLU A 5 -40.63 -29.54 11.96
N PHE A 6 -40.16 -28.29 11.88
CA PHE A 6 -40.95 -27.18 11.32
C PHE A 6 -41.29 -27.43 9.85
N TRP A 7 -40.33 -27.88 9.05
CA TRP A 7 -40.56 -28.19 7.63
C TRP A 7 -41.39 -29.45 7.42
N LYS A 8 -41.26 -30.48 8.25
CA LYS A 8 -42.14 -31.66 8.21
C LYS A 8 -43.60 -31.30 8.49
N ARG A 9 -43.85 -30.36 9.40
CA ARG A 9 -45.21 -29.89 9.72
C ARG A 9 -45.77 -28.91 8.68
N ASN A 10 -44.91 -28.30 7.86
CA ASN A 10 -45.31 -27.29 6.87
C ASN A 10 -44.68 -27.61 5.50
N PRO A 11 -45.09 -28.73 4.86
CA PRO A 11 -44.49 -29.18 3.61
C PRO A 11 -44.68 -28.18 2.46
N GLU A 12 -45.79 -27.44 2.45
CA GLU A 12 -46.08 -26.40 1.47
C GLU A 12 -45.13 -25.20 1.58
N LEU A 13 -44.82 -24.74 2.81
CA LEU A 13 -43.83 -23.70 3.03
C LEU A 13 -42.41 -24.18 2.70
N HIS A 14 -42.13 -25.48 2.84
CA HIS A 14 -40.86 -26.06 2.43
C HIS A 14 -40.71 -26.13 0.91
N ALA A 15 -41.78 -26.50 0.19
CA ALA A 15 -41.83 -26.47 -1.27
C ALA A 15 -41.70 -25.03 -1.78
N LEU A 16 -42.43 -24.08 -1.18
CA LEU A 16 -42.30 -22.66 -1.45
C LEU A 16 -40.88 -22.18 -1.18
N HIS A 17 -40.26 -22.57 -0.06
CA HIS A 17 -38.88 -22.20 0.26
C HIS A 17 -37.88 -22.75 -0.77
N LYS A 18 -38.02 -24.00 -1.23
CA LYS A 18 -37.17 -24.56 -2.28
C LYS A 18 -37.29 -23.78 -3.59
N ILE A 19 -38.53 -23.53 -4.05
CA ILE A 19 -38.82 -22.74 -5.25
C ILE A 19 -38.29 -21.30 -5.08
N HIS A 20 -38.52 -20.69 -3.93
CA HIS A 20 -38.15 -19.31 -3.63
C HIS A 20 -36.64 -19.13 -3.43
N VAL A 21 -35.92 -20.13 -2.91
CA VAL A 21 -34.44 -20.15 -2.83
C VAL A 21 -33.84 -20.28 -4.23
N GLN A 22 -34.41 -21.13 -5.07
CA GLN A 22 -34.01 -21.25 -6.47
C GLN A 22 -34.29 -19.95 -7.23
N TYR A 23 -35.48 -19.36 -7.07
CA TYR A 23 -35.86 -18.08 -7.65
C TYR A 23 -35.02 -16.90 -7.13
N LEU A 24 -34.66 -16.88 -5.83
CA LEU A 24 -33.73 -15.89 -5.28
C LEU A 24 -32.34 -16.02 -5.92
N ARG A 25 -31.84 -17.25 -6.09
CA ARG A 25 -30.52 -17.53 -6.69
C ARG A 25 -30.48 -17.26 -8.19
N GLU A 26 -31.53 -17.59 -8.93
CA GLU A 26 -31.57 -17.52 -10.40
C GLU A 26 -32.14 -16.19 -10.92
N PHE A 27 -33.15 -15.61 -10.26
CA PHE A 27 -33.85 -14.41 -10.74
C PHE A 27 -33.47 -13.13 -9.99
N VAL A 28 -33.45 -13.15 -8.64
CA VAL A 28 -33.22 -11.93 -7.85
C VAL A 28 -31.74 -11.57 -7.78
N ARG A 29 -30.86 -12.55 -7.50
CA ARG A 29 -29.40 -12.31 -7.38
C ARG A 29 -28.77 -11.83 -8.71
N PRO A 30 -29.04 -12.42 -9.89
CA PRO A 30 -28.41 -11.99 -11.14
C PRO A 30 -28.98 -10.68 -11.71
N ARG A 31 -30.29 -10.40 -11.54
CA ARG A 31 -30.91 -9.14 -11.99
C ARG A 31 -30.47 -7.93 -11.15
N ARG A 32 -30.38 -8.05 -9.82
CA ARG A 32 -30.06 -6.92 -8.93
C ARG A 32 -28.58 -6.53 -8.96
N THR A 33 -27.66 -7.47 -9.20
CA THR A 33 -26.21 -7.22 -9.07
C THR A 33 -25.44 -7.12 -10.39
N ARG A 34 -25.83 -7.86 -11.44
CA ARG A 34 -24.99 -7.94 -12.67
C ARG A 34 -25.67 -7.47 -13.95
N ARG A 35 -26.93 -7.82 -14.21
CA ARG A 35 -27.53 -7.60 -15.53
C ARG A 35 -28.06 -6.18 -15.76
N ASN A 36 -28.67 -5.54 -14.76
CA ASN A 36 -29.16 -4.15 -14.93
C ASN A 36 -28.03 -3.11 -14.88
N LYS A 37 -27.01 -3.29 -14.02
CA LYS A 37 -25.87 -2.34 -13.93
C LYS A 37 -24.85 -2.41 -15.07
N ARG A 38 -24.80 -3.51 -15.84
CA ARG A 38 -23.85 -3.67 -16.97
C ARG A 38 -24.49 -3.53 -18.35
N ARG A 39 -25.80 -3.80 -18.51
CA ARG A 39 -26.51 -3.57 -19.79
C ARG A 39 -26.89 -2.10 -19.98
N GLU A 40 -27.14 -1.40 -18.89
CA GLU A 40 -26.97 0.05 -18.90
C GLU A 40 -25.45 0.25 -18.96
N GLY A 41 -24.90 0.59 -20.13
CA GLY A 41 -23.54 1.12 -20.22
C GLY A 41 -23.37 2.32 -19.28
N PHE A 42 -22.23 3.01 -19.32
CA PHE A 42 -22.12 4.30 -18.61
C PHE A 42 -23.39 5.13 -18.89
N LYS A 43 -24.29 5.28 -17.89
CA LYS A 43 -25.59 5.96 -18.07
C LYS A 43 -25.42 7.38 -18.62
N GLN A 44 -24.23 7.94 -18.43
CA GLN A 44 -23.79 9.24 -18.87
C GLN A 44 -22.33 9.13 -19.30
N ARG A 45 -21.93 9.91 -20.32
CA ARG A 45 -20.51 10.08 -20.68
C ARG A 45 -19.72 10.48 -19.41
N PRO A 46 -18.43 10.10 -19.29
CA PRO A 46 -17.59 10.59 -18.20
C PRO A 46 -17.72 12.10 -18.07
N THR A 47 -17.93 12.58 -16.84
CA THR A 47 -18.10 14.01 -16.59
C THR A 47 -16.86 14.78 -17.03
N PHE A 48 -17.04 15.76 -17.92
CA PHE A 48 -15.97 16.68 -18.28
C PHE A 48 -15.88 17.78 -17.22
N THR A 49 -14.73 17.90 -16.56
CA THR A 49 -14.51 18.88 -15.49
C THR A 49 -13.37 19.81 -15.89
N MET A 50 -13.68 21.10 -16.03
CA MET A 50 -12.69 22.11 -16.37
C MET A 50 -11.69 22.31 -15.23
N PRO A 51 -10.42 22.62 -15.53
CA PRO A 51 -9.44 23.05 -14.54
C PRO A 51 -9.94 24.30 -13.81
N ASP A 52 -9.73 24.35 -12.50
CA ASP A 52 -10.11 25.48 -11.64
C ASP A 52 -9.03 25.66 -10.57
N PRO A 53 -8.48 26.86 -10.34
CA PRO A 53 -7.33 27.08 -9.46
C PRO A 53 -7.56 26.66 -8.01
N VAL A 54 -8.82 26.49 -7.59
CA VAL A 54 -9.18 26.06 -6.23
C VAL A 54 -9.76 24.65 -6.25
N ARG A 55 -10.83 24.39 -7.02
CA ARG A 55 -11.63 23.15 -7.05
C ARG A 55 -11.02 22.03 -7.89
N HIS A 56 -10.22 22.34 -8.92
CA HIS A 56 -9.54 21.36 -9.79
C HIS A 56 -8.19 21.90 -10.31
N PRO A 57 -7.23 22.22 -9.42
CA PRO A 57 -6.05 22.97 -9.77
C PRO A 57 -5.13 22.13 -10.64
N ARG A 58 -4.58 22.79 -11.66
CA ARG A 58 -3.39 22.34 -12.35
C ARG A 58 -2.20 23.07 -11.75
N TRP A 59 -1.25 22.31 -11.24
CA TRP A 59 -0.07 22.87 -10.58
C TRP A 59 1.00 23.21 -11.61
N CYS A 60 1.65 24.36 -11.43
CA CYS A 60 2.79 24.75 -12.26
C CYS A 60 3.92 23.73 -12.09
N LEU A 61 4.44 23.27 -13.22
CA LEU A 61 5.55 22.33 -13.32
C LEU A 61 6.77 23.05 -13.89
N PHE A 62 7.86 23.05 -13.14
CA PHE A 62 9.17 23.50 -13.56
C PHE A 62 9.97 22.27 -13.99
N ASN A 63 10.26 22.15 -15.27
CA ASN A 63 11.03 21.01 -15.76
C ASN A 63 12.48 21.05 -15.25
N ALA A 64 13.08 19.87 -15.11
CA ALA A 64 14.51 19.75 -14.82
C ALA A 64 15.34 20.58 -15.80
N PRO A 65 16.46 21.17 -15.36
CA PRO A 65 17.25 22.09 -16.17
C PRO A 65 17.77 21.32 -17.38
N GLN A 66 17.16 21.49 -18.55
CA GLN A 66 17.75 21.23 -19.87
C GLN A 66 16.80 21.39 -21.07
N THR A 67 15.49 21.61 -20.90
CA THR A 67 14.57 21.54 -22.07
C THR A 67 13.60 22.71 -22.25
N SER A 68 13.43 23.60 -21.27
CA SER A 68 12.48 24.70 -21.42
C SER A 68 12.95 25.98 -20.73
N PRO A 69 12.64 27.16 -21.29
CA PRO A 69 12.83 28.45 -20.62
C PRO A 69 12.10 28.54 -19.26
N GLN A 70 11.15 27.64 -18.98
CA GLN A 70 10.35 27.52 -17.75
C GLN A 70 10.87 26.41 -16.80
N GLY A 71 12.19 26.31 -16.63
CA GLY A 71 12.83 25.29 -15.80
C GLY A 71 13.12 25.71 -14.34
N TYR A 72 13.75 24.82 -13.57
CA TYR A 72 14.45 25.15 -12.33
C TYR A 72 15.97 24.92 -12.47
N ARG A 73 16.80 25.61 -11.68
CA ARG A 73 18.26 25.40 -11.65
C ARG A 73 18.82 25.51 -10.23
N LEU A 74 20.09 25.12 -10.07
CA LEU A 74 20.84 25.22 -8.80
C LEU A 74 20.08 24.64 -7.60
N LEU A 75 19.51 23.44 -7.75
CA LEU A 75 18.83 22.75 -6.67
C LEU A 75 19.83 22.27 -5.62
N ARG A 76 19.72 22.83 -4.41
CA ARG A 76 20.48 22.40 -3.23
C ARG A 76 19.52 21.78 -2.23
N LEU A 77 19.65 20.47 -2.03
CA LEU A 77 18.89 19.74 -1.02
C LEU A 77 19.53 19.92 0.37
N PRO A 78 18.74 19.91 1.45
CA PRO A 78 19.27 19.98 2.81
C PRO A 78 20.16 18.76 3.10
N GLN A 79 21.23 18.97 3.86
CA GLN A 79 22.06 17.86 4.35
C GLN A 79 21.63 17.38 5.74
N SER A 80 20.85 18.19 6.47
CA SER A 80 20.32 17.84 7.78
C SER A 80 18.91 18.39 8.02
N ARG A 81 18.26 17.94 9.09
CA ARG A 81 16.94 18.43 9.52
C ARG A 81 16.89 19.92 9.87
N ARG A 82 18.06 20.53 10.14
CA ARG A 82 18.18 21.94 10.55
C ARG A 82 18.57 22.87 9.40
N THR A 83 19.03 22.31 8.27
CA THR A 83 19.44 23.09 7.10
C THR A 83 18.25 23.36 6.17
N VAL A 84 18.23 24.54 5.56
CA VAL A 84 17.28 24.91 4.51
C VAL A 84 17.81 24.46 3.16
N GLY A 85 16.91 24.02 2.27
CA GLY A 85 17.21 23.82 0.86
C GLY A 85 17.01 25.11 0.06
N SER A 86 17.54 25.16 -1.16
CA SER A 86 17.32 26.27 -2.08
C SER A 86 17.15 25.78 -3.51
N VAL A 87 16.35 26.48 -4.30
CA VAL A 87 16.20 26.24 -5.74
C VAL A 87 15.95 27.55 -6.46
N GLU A 88 16.54 27.72 -7.64
CA GLU A 88 16.21 28.85 -8.50
C GLU A 88 15.09 28.47 -9.46
N LEU A 89 14.01 29.24 -9.41
CA LEU A 89 12.82 29.07 -10.23
C LEU A 89 12.63 30.32 -11.09
N ARG A 90 12.20 30.15 -12.34
CA ARG A 90 11.79 31.28 -13.17
C ARG A 90 10.36 31.67 -12.81
N LEU A 91 10.18 32.77 -12.10
CA LEU A 91 8.88 33.22 -11.58
C LEU A 91 8.54 34.60 -12.15
N LEU A 92 7.25 34.90 -12.22
CA LEU A 92 6.77 36.25 -12.55
C LEU A 92 7.12 37.19 -11.39
N THR A 93 7.71 38.35 -11.70
CA THR A 93 8.25 39.29 -10.71
C THR A 93 7.48 40.60 -10.61
N GLY A 94 6.46 40.82 -11.46
CA GLY A 94 5.72 42.07 -11.47
C GLY A 94 4.40 41.99 -12.25
N PRO A 95 3.62 43.08 -12.23
CA PRO A 95 2.39 43.21 -13.01
C PRO A 95 2.70 43.20 -14.51
N SER A 96 1.70 42.89 -15.33
CA SER A 96 1.87 42.90 -16.78
C SER A 96 2.13 44.31 -17.29
N ASP A 97 3.09 44.44 -18.20
CA ASP A 97 3.50 45.70 -18.85
C ASP A 97 2.83 45.89 -20.23
N GLY A 98 1.80 45.09 -20.54
CA GLY A 98 1.12 45.09 -21.84
C GLY A 98 1.80 44.25 -22.91
N ALA A 99 3.10 43.95 -22.78
CA ALA A 99 3.85 43.06 -23.68
C ALA A 99 4.02 41.64 -23.10
N GLY A 100 3.86 41.49 -21.78
CA GLY A 100 3.87 40.20 -21.10
C GLY A 100 3.82 40.37 -19.60
N PHE A 101 4.21 39.33 -18.86
CA PHE A 101 4.54 39.44 -17.44
C PHE A 101 6.07 39.41 -17.31
N PRO A 102 6.68 40.36 -16.60
CA PRO A 102 8.11 40.30 -16.34
C PRO A 102 8.43 39.05 -15.53
N ASP A 103 9.44 38.29 -15.96
CA ASP A 103 9.89 37.08 -15.27
C ASP A 103 11.39 37.13 -14.96
N ALA A 104 11.77 36.55 -13.83
CA ALA A 104 13.17 36.47 -13.43
C ALA A 104 13.47 35.16 -12.70
N TRP A 105 14.75 34.84 -12.63
CA TRP A 105 15.24 33.74 -11.80
C TRP A 105 15.23 34.17 -10.33
N VAL A 106 14.34 33.58 -9.55
CA VAL A 106 14.18 33.85 -8.13
C VAL A 106 14.74 32.67 -7.33
N ASN A 107 15.66 32.96 -6.41
CA ASN A 107 16.16 31.96 -5.47
C ASN A 107 15.14 31.75 -4.34
N VAL A 108 14.49 30.58 -4.35
CA VAL A 108 13.50 30.19 -3.34
C VAL A 108 14.15 29.27 -2.32
N ARG A 109 14.21 29.73 -1.07
CA ARG A 109 14.61 28.92 0.08
C ARG A 109 13.41 28.15 0.61
N PHE A 110 13.61 26.89 0.97
CA PHE A 110 12.53 26.05 1.50
C PHE A 110 12.98 25.24 2.72
N LYS A 111 12.06 25.11 3.69
CA LYS A 111 12.22 24.15 4.78
C LYS A 111 11.96 22.76 4.23
N ALA A 112 12.97 21.92 4.28
CA ALA A 112 12.97 20.67 3.56
C ALA A 112 12.56 19.49 4.45
N ASP A 113 11.95 18.48 3.83
CA ASP A 113 11.57 17.24 4.51
C ASP A 113 12.84 16.50 4.97
N PRO A 114 12.92 16.03 6.24
CA PRO A 114 14.05 15.26 6.75
C PRO A 114 14.51 14.10 5.86
N ARG A 115 13.59 13.50 5.10
CA ARG A 115 13.88 12.39 4.19
C ARG A 115 14.78 12.79 3.01
N LEU A 116 14.80 14.06 2.65
CA LEU A 116 15.68 14.56 1.58
C LEU A 116 17.17 14.50 1.96
N ALA A 117 17.50 14.41 3.26
CA ALA A 117 18.88 14.21 3.71
C ALA A 117 19.47 12.85 3.29
N GLN A 118 18.63 11.89 2.85
CA GLN A 118 19.07 10.62 2.25
C GLN A 118 19.62 10.81 0.82
N LEU A 119 19.39 11.96 0.18
CA LEU A 119 19.93 12.28 -1.14
C LEU A 119 21.24 13.05 -1.00
N ARG A 120 22.34 12.41 -1.40
CA ARG A 120 23.68 12.97 -1.39
C ARG A 120 24.00 13.56 -2.77
N PRO A 121 24.46 14.83 -2.85
CA PRO A 121 24.86 15.41 -4.13
C PRO A 121 26.13 14.72 -4.63
N VAL A 122 26.16 14.39 -5.91
CA VAL A 122 27.32 13.79 -6.60
C VAL A 122 27.50 14.43 -7.97
N LYS A 123 28.73 14.43 -8.49
CA LYS A 123 29.00 14.78 -9.89
C LYS A 123 28.80 13.54 -10.74
N VAL A 124 27.94 13.63 -11.74
CA VAL A 124 27.63 12.52 -12.65
C VAL A 124 27.97 12.92 -14.07
N ALA A 125 28.77 12.09 -14.74
CA ALA A 125 29.04 12.25 -16.16
C ALA A 125 27.74 12.04 -16.96
N ARG A 126 27.29 13.07 -17.66
CA ARG A 126 26.10 13.03 -18.52
C ARG A 126 26.48 13.26 -19.97
N THR A 127 25.91 12.45 -20.86
CA THR A 127 26.04 12.65 -22.30
C THR A 127 25.02 13.69 -22.76
N VAL A 128 25.49 14.74 -23.42
CA VAL A 128 24.62 15.77 -24.01
C VAL A 128 23.83 15.16 -25.16
N THR A 129 22.50 15.17 -25.07
CA THR A 129 21.60 14.51 -26.03
C THR A 129 21.17 15.43 -27.19
N ARG A 130 21.30 16.75 -27.06
CA ARG A 130 20.85 17.76 -28.04
C ARG A 130 21.83 18.94 -28.15
N GLY A 131 21.89 19.57 -29.33
CA GLY A 131 22.71 20.75 -29.61
C GLY A 131 24.06 20.45 -30.28
N LYS A 132 24.89 21.49 -30.47
CA LYS A 132 26.20 21.40 -31.16
C LYS A 132 27.18 20.42 -30.47
N ASN A 133 27.04 20.22 -29.16
CA ASN A 133 27.89 19.35 -28.35
C ASN A 133 27.27 17.97 -28.11
N LYS A 134 26.35 17.51 -28.98
CA LYS A 134 25.70 16.21 -28.85
C LYS A 134 26.76 15.09 -28.82
N GLY A 135 26.68 14.22 -27.81
CA GLY A 135 27.65 13.14 -27.57
C GLY A 135 28.79 13.50 -26.61
N ALA A 136 28.98 14.79 -26.28
CA ALA A 136 29.96 15.19 -25.28
C ALA A 136 29.54 14.71 -23.88
N LYS A 137 30.49 14.20 -23.10
CA LYS A 137 30.31 13.89 -21.67
C LYS A 137 30.60 15.15 -20.87
N VAL A 138 29.59 15.69 -20.22
CA VAL A 138 29.69 16.87 -19.35
C VAL A 138 29.37 16.43 -17.92
N GLU A 139 30.14 16.92 -16.95
CA GLU A 139 29.80 16.72 -15.55
C GLU A 139 28.56 17.54 -15.19
N ALA A 140 27.55 16.86 -14.66
CA ALA A 140 26.33 17.48 -14.18
C ALA A 140 26.11 17.15 -12.70
N ASP A 141 25.38 18.04 -12.02
CA ASP A 141 24.92 17.76 -10.66
C ASP A 141 23.88 16.63 -10.70
N GLY A 142 24.15 15.57 -9.95
CA GLY A 142 23.25 14.44 -9.74
C GLY A 142 23.10 14.12 -8.26
N PHE A 143 22.34 13.07 -7.96
CA PHE A 143 22.10 12.64 -6.58
C PHE A 143 22.26 11.13 -6.47
N ARG A 144 22.79 10.69 -5.33
CA ARG A 144 22.70 9.30 -4.87
C ARG A 144 21.78 9.22 -3.67
N TYR A 145 20.94 8.20 -3.65
CA TYR A 145 20.08 7.88 -2.53
C TYR A 145 20.75 6.87 -1.63
N TYR A 146 20.97 7.21 -0.37
CA TYR A 146 21.40 6.26 0.66
C TYR A 146 20.16 5.62 1.30
N ASP A 147 19.96 4.33 1.03
CA ASP A 147 18.88 3.55 1.62
C ASP A 147 19.31 3.07 3.01
N ASP A 148 18.67 3.61 4.05
CA ASP A 148 18.98 3.25 5.44
C ASP A 148 18.50 1.85 5.84
N GLN A 149 17.60 1.23 5.07
CA GLN A 149 17.09 -0.12 5.32
C GLN A 149 17.97 -1.17 4.65
N LEU A 150 18.38 -0.91 3.40
CA LEU A 150 19.23 -1.81 2.64
C LEU A 150 20.72 -1.57 2.88
N LEU A 151 21.10 -0.42 3.47
CA LEU A 151 22.47 0.01 3.70
C LEU A 151 23.30 0.09 2.41
N ILE A 152 22.67 0.53 1.32
CA ILE A 152 23.28 0.68 0.00
C ILE A 152 23.05 2.08 -0.57
N GLU A 153 23.94 2.50 -1.47
CA GLU A 153 23.73 3.69 -2.30
C GLU A 153 23.12 3.30 -3.65
N ARG A 154 22.09 4.04 -4.06
CA ARG A 154 21.37 3.84 -5.33
C ARG A 154 21.37 5.12 -6.14
N ASP A 155 21.38 4.99 -7.46
CA ASP A 155 21.26 6.15 -8.34
C ASP A 155 19.88 6.80 -8.19
N ALA A 156 19.87 8.13 -8.08
CA ALA A 156 18.65 8.91 -7.90
C ALA A 156 18.60 10.08 -8.89
N GLN A 157 17.50 10.18 -9.62
CA GLN A 157 17.23 11.26 -10.55
C GLN A 157 16.09 12.12 -10.04
N VAL A 158 16.38 13.39 -9.77
CA VAL A 158 15.35 14.38 -9.47
C VAL A 158 14.69 14.82 -10.77
N SER A 159 13.36 14.69 -10.85
CA SER A 159 12.54 15.14 -11.98
C SER A 159 12.09 16.60 -11.79
N GLY A 160 11.10 17.06 -12.57
CA GLY A 160 10.53 18.40 -12.45
C GLY A 160 10.01 18.75 -11.05
N VAL A 161 10.06 20.03 -10.72
CA VAL A 161 9.53 20.62 -9.48
C VAL A 161 8.10 21.09 -9.69
N LYS A 162 7.18 20.70 -8.82
CA LYS A 162 5.80 21.21 -8.82
C LYS A 162 5.59 22.20 -7.69
N LEU A 163 4.91 23.31 -7.97
CA LEU A 163 4.44 24.26 -6.95
C LEU A 163 2.97 23.97 -6.61
N LEU A 164 2.70 23.58 -5.37
CA LEU A 164 1.36 23.19 -4.90
C LEU A 164 0.89 24.04 -3.73
N PHE A 165 -0.42 24.26 -3.66
CA PHE A 165 -1.09 24.94 -2.55
C PHE A 165 -2.07 23.96 -1.90
N ARG A 166 -1.60 23.22 -0.88
CA ARG A 166 -2.36 22.08 -0.30
C ARG A 166 -3.58 22.50 0.52
N ASP A 167 -3.50 23.67 1.12
CA ASP A 167 -4.43 24.22 2.10
C ASP A 167 -5.48 25.16 1.49
N ILE A 168 -5.39 25.49 0.19
CA ILE A 168 -6.30 26.40 -0.52
C ILE A 168 -7.79 26.02 -0.42
N ARG A 169 -8.10 24.75 -0.10
CA ARG A 169 -9.46 24.23 0.08
C ARG A 169 -9.89 24.00 1.53
N MET A 170 -9.04 24.36 2.49
CA MET A 170 -9.32 24.13 3.90
C MET A 170 -10.32 25.14 4.44
N ALA A 171 -11.06 24.73 5.47
CA ALA A 171 -12.13 25.50 6.10
C ALA A 171 -11.79 26.96 6.48
N PRO A 172 -10.59 27.34 6.97
CA PRO A 172 -10.31 28.75 7.28
C PRO A 172 -10.24 29.67 6.04
N PHE A 173 -10.24 29.09 4.84
CA PHE A 173 -10.17 29.81 3.57
C PHE A 173 -11.45 29.63 2.74
N ALA A 174 -12.43 28.85 3.21
CA ALA A 174 -13.58 28.45 2.41
C ALA A 174 -14.53 29.60 2.06
N ASP A 175 -14.51 30.68 2.83
CA ASP A 175 -15.43 31.82 2.72
C ASP A 175 -14.74 33.11 2.18
N LYS A 176 -13.42 33.07 1.93
CA LYS A 176 -12.66 34.24 1.44
C LYS A 176 -12.71 34.37 -0.10
N PRO A 177 -12.50 35.57 -0.69
CA PRO A 177 -12.20 35.74 -2.11
C PRO A 177 -11.03 34.85 -2.59
N ILE A 178 -10.99 34.49 -3.88
CA ILE A 178 -9.99 33.54 -4.41
C ILE A 178 -8.57 34.09 -4.23
N GLU A 179 -8.40 35.39 -4.45
CA GLU A 179 -7.15 36.13 -4.32
C GLU A 179 -6.60 35.99 -2.90
N ASP A 180 -7.45 36.22 -1.89
CA ASP A 180 -7.10 36.06 -0.48
C ASP A 180 -6.76 34.61 -0.12
N ARG A 181 -7.45 33.62 -0.70
CA ARG A 181 -7.13 32.21 -0.50
C ARG A 181 -5.76 31.85 -1.06
N LEU A 182 -5.41 32.38 -2.24
CA LEU A 182 -4.12 32.14 -2.88
C LEU A 182 -2.99 32.79 -2.09
N LEU A 183 -3.17 34.04 -1.63
CA LEU A 183 -2.19 34.78 -0.84
C LEU A 183 -1.94 34.15 0.55
N SER A 184 -2.96 33.55 1.14
CA SER A 184 -2.87 32.92 2.47
C SER A 184 -2.55 31.42 2.46
N ALA A 185 -2.55 30.79 1.28
CA ALA A 185 -2.20 29.37 1.14
C ALA A 185 -0.70 29.16 1.25
N THR A 186 -0.31 28.07 1.92
CA THR A 186 1.09 27.70 2.09
C THR A 186 1.62 27.07 0.79
N PRO A 187 2.65 27.64 0.15
CA PRO A 187 3.26 27.05 -1.03
C PRO A 187 4.16 25.86 -0.66
N TYR A 188 4.01 24.76 -1.40
CA TYR A 188 4.84 23.56 -1.28
C TYR A 188 5.58 23.31 -2.60
N LEU A 189 6.90 23.18 -2.53
CA LEU A 189 7.70 22.62 -3.61
C LEU A 189 7.74 21.10 -3.46
N VAL A 190 7.27 20.40 -4.50
CA VAL A 190 7.27 18.94 -4.53
C VAL A 190 8.18 18.46 -5.65
N PHE A 191 9.17 17.67 -5.25
CA PHE A 191 10.13 17.00 -6.12
C PHE A 191 9.65 15.57 -6.34
N ALA A 192 9.60 15.14 -7.60
CA ALA A 192 9.62 13.71 -7.89
C ALA A 192 11.09 13.27 -7.93
N VAL A 193 11.40 12.19 -7.23
CA VAL A 193 12.72 11.58 -7.23
C VAL A 193 12.53 10.15 -7.68
N GLU A 194 13.13 9.82 -8.81
CA GLU A 194 13.19 8.48 -9.35
C GLU A 194 14.43 7.81 -8.77
N ILE A 195 14.22 6.81 -7.91
CA ILE A 195 15.28 6.02 -7.31
C ILE A 195 15.24 4.68 -8.03
N LYS A 196 16.40 4.20 -8.48
CA LYS A 196 16.48 2.90 -9.15
C LYS A 196 16.19 1.78 -8.15
N ASP A 197 15.26 0.90 -8.50
CA ASP A 197 14.96 -0.30 -7.72
C ASP A 197 16.19 -1.20 -7.59
N GLU A 198 16.31 -1.88 -6.46
CA GLU A 198 17.38 -2.84 -6.22
C GLU A 198 17.25 -4.05 -7.15
N ALA A 199 18.38 -4.55 -7.65
CA ALA A 199 18.37 -5.71 -8.52
C ALA A 199 17.85 -6.96 -7.78
N ARG A 200 17.04 -7.76 -8.48
CA ARG A 200 16.61 -9.08 -7.99
C ARG A 200 17.82 -10.01 -7.85
N THR A 201 17.79 -10.89 -6.85
CA THR A 201 18.81 -11.94 -6.68
C THR A 201 18.79 -12.90 -7.86
N GLU A 202 19.93 -13.55 -8.17
CA GLU A 202 20.00 -14.55 -9.24
C GLU A 202 19.01 -15.71 -9.01
N ARG A 203 18.82 -16.11 -7.74
CA ARG A 203 17.78 -17.08 -7.36
C ARG A 203 16.38 -16.58 -7.69
N ALA A 204 16.04 -15.33 -7.38
CA ALA A 204 14.73 -14.76 -7.72
C ALA A 204 14.50 -14.62 -9.24
N LYS A 205 15.56 -14.31 -10.01
CA LYS A 205 15.53 -14.25 -11.49
C LYS A 205 15.35 -15.65 -12.10
N ALA A 206 16.01 -16.66 -11.54
CA ALA A 206 15.96 -18.03 -12.03
C ALA A 206 14.59 -18.71 -11.86
N ILE A 207 13.68 -18.13 -11.07
CA ILE A 207 12.32 -18.64 -10.95
C ILE A 207 11.59 -18.51 -12.29
N ARG A 208 11.30 -19.65 -12.90
CA ARG A 208 10.47 -19.73 -14.10
C ARG A 208 9.07 -20.22 -13.69
N PHE A 209 8.12 -19.29 -13.71
CA PHE A 209 6.72 -19.63 -13.88
C PHE A 209 6.45 -19.41 -15.36
N ASP A 210 6.15 -20.43 -16.14
CA ASP A 210 5.80 -20.22 -17.55
C ASP A 210 4.56 -19.30 -17.62
N GLU A 211 4.80 -18.02 -17.89
CA GLU A 211 3.78 -16.98 -18.13
C GLU A 211 3.29 -17.03 -19.59
N THR A 212 3.97 -17.79 -20.46
CA THR A 212 3.61 -18.07 -21.86
C THR A 212 3.49 -19.59 -22.05
N SER A 213 2.26 -20.10 -22.07
CA SER A 213 1.99 -21.53 -22.21
C SER A 213 2.10 -22.00 -23.66
N GLU A 214 3.19 -22.68 -24.02
CA GLU A 214 3.07 -23.86 -24.87
C GLU A 214 2.75 -25.04 -23.95
N LEU A 215 1.53 -25.57 -24.06
CA LEU A 215 1.15 -26.82 -23.41
C LEU A 215 2.06 -27.93 -23.92
N THR A 216 2.96 -28.45 -23.08
CA THR A 216 3.61 -29.71 -23.40
C THR A 216 2.55 -30.80 -23.54
N LYS A 217 2.79 -31.77 -24.43
CA LYS A 217 1.88 -32.89 -24.76
C LYS A 217 1.37 -33.72 -23.57
N SER A 218 1.90 -33.50 -22.35
CA SER A 218 1.53 -34.20 -21.11
C SER A 218 0.74 -33.36 -20.09
N GLY A 219 0.41 -32.09 -20.40
CA GLY A 219 -0.49 -31.27 -19.59
C GLY A 219 0.01 -30.85 -18.20
N LYS A 220 1.24 -31.22 -17.80
CA LYS A 220 1.81 -30.88 -16.48
C LYS A 220 2.79 -29.71 -16.58
N LYS A 221 2.42 -28.58 -15.97
CA LYS A 221 3.29 -27.40 -15.80
C LYS A 221 4.48 -27.75 -14.91
N ARG A 222 5.70 -27.72 -15.42
CA ARG A 222 6.91 -27.99 -14.63
C ARG A 222 7.35 -26.69 -13.94
N LYS A 223 7.04 -26.56 -12.65
CA LYS A 223 7.54 -25.47 -11.81
C LYS A 223 8.92 -25.87 -11.30
N THR A 224 9.98 -25.26 -11.82
CA THR A 224 11.34 -25.45 -11.28
C THR A 224 11.69 -24.28 -10.38
N LEU A 225 11.84 -24.55 -9.09
CA LEU A 225 12.36 -23.59 -8.12
C LEU A 225 13.85 -23.84 -7.93
N PRO A 226 14.71 -22.81 -7.90
CA PRO A 226 16.13 -22.98 -7.67
C PRO A 226 16.39 -23.50 -6.25
N ALA A 227 17.44 -24.32 -6.11
CA ALA A 227 17.90 -24.80 -4.81
C ALA A 227 18.33 -23.65 -3.91
N GLY A 228 18.04 -23.77 -2.60
CA GLY A 228 18.36 -22.75 -1.61
C GLY A 228 17.52 -21.48 -1.73
N LEU A 229 16.39 -21.50 -2.44
CA LEU A 229 15.49 -20.34 -2.54
C LEU A 229 14.89 -20.02 -1.16
N VAL A 230 14.98 -18.77 -0.73
CA VAL A 230 14.38 -18.31 0.53
C VAL A 230 13.07 -17.60 0.25
N SER A 231 12.00 -18.10 0.85
CA SER A 231 10.67 -17.51 0.75
C SER A 231 10.19 -16.98 2.10
N VAL A 232 9.38 -15.92 2.06
CA VAL A 232 8.60 -15.42 3.19
C VAL A 232 7.14 -15.38 2.78
N ALA A 233 6.31 -16.19 3.43
CA ALA A 233 4.86 -16.18 3.25
C ALA A 233 4.19 -15.30 4.31
N VAL A 234 3.19 -14.52 3.89
CA VAL A 234 2.44 -13.59 4.74
C VAL A 234 0.97 -13.99 4.73
N ASP A 235 0.46 -14.40 5.89
CA ASP A 235 -0.96 -14.53 6.18
C ASP A 235 -1.44 -13.24 6.86
N LEU A 236 -2.29 -12.47 6.19
CA LEU A 236 -2.74 -11.17 6.70
C LEU A 236 -3.92 -11.35 7.65
N ASP A 237 -3.92 -10.62 8.75
CA ASP A 237 -4.99 -10.67 9.73
C ASP A 237 -5.61 -9.30 10.06
N THR A 238 -6.68 -9.35 10.85
CA THR A 238 -7.42 -8.17 11.32
C THR A 238 -7.09 -7.78 12.75
N ARG A 239 -6.16 -8.48 13.43
CA ARG A 239 -5.80 -8.24 14.84
C ARG A 239 -4.54 -7.38 14.96
N GLY A 240 -3.55 -7.60 14.10
CA GLY A 240 -2.30 -6.85 14.02
C GLY A 240 -2.01 -6.55 12.56
N VAL A 241 -1.02 -7.22 11.99
CA VAL A 241 -0.74 -7.23 10.55
C VAL A 241 -0.96 -8.62 9.98
N GLY A 242 -0.38 -9.63 10.63
CA GLY A 242 -0.42 -10.99 10.13
C GLY A 242 0.70 -11.85 10.67
N PHE A 243 0.80 -13.05 10.12
CA PHE A 243 1.82 -14.02 10.45
C PHE A 243 2.78 -14.22 9.28
N LEU A 244 4.07 -14.16 9.55
CA LEU A 244 5.12 -14.35 8.55
C LEU A 244 5.80 -15.69 8.79
N THR A 245 5.96 -16.46 7.74
CA THR A 245 6.68 -17.74 7.77
C THR A 245 7.78 -17.74 6.74
N ARG A 246 9.01 -17.89 7.21
CA ARG A 246 10.23 -17.98 6.41
C ARG A 246 10.61 -19.44 6.19
N ALA A 247 10.95 -19.78 4.96
CA ALA A 247 11.35 -21.13 4.59
C ALA A 247 12.45 -21.13 3.53
N VAL A 248 13.22 -22.22 3.48
CA VAL A 248 14.18 -22.52 2.39
C VAL A 248 13.67 -23.72 1.61
N ILE A 249 13.80 -23.65 0.29
CA ILE A 249 13.34 -24.67 -0.66
C ILE A 249 14.54 -25.36 -1.31
N GLY A 250 14.47 -26.69 -1.46
CA GLY A 250 15.37 -27.43 -2.35
C GLY A 250 16.80 -27.61 -1.86
N VAL A 251 17.02 -27.75 -0.55
CA VAL A 251 18.34 -28.12 -0.02
C VAL A 251 18.48 -29.65 -0.01
N PRO A 252 19.63 -30.23 -0.43
CA PRO A 252 19.82 -31.68 -0.53
C PRO A 252 19.55 -32.46 0.77
N GLU A 253 19.97 -31.92 1.93
CA GLU A 253 19.75 -32.54 3.25
C GLU A 253 18.28 -32.59 3.68
N ILE A 254 17.39 -31.91 2.95
CA ILE A 254 15.99 -31.66 3.32
C ILE A 254 15.03 -32.57 2.51
N GLN A 255 15.57 -33.42 1.64
CA GLN A 255 14.80 -34.39 0.82
C GLN A 255 13.99 -35.41 1.65
N GLN A 256 14.26 -35.55 2.96
CA GLN A 256 13.48 -36.37 3.88
C GLN A 256 12.31 -35.64 4.56
N THR A 257 12.16 -34.32 4.36
CA THR A 257 11.01 -33.56 4.90
C THR A 257 9.89 -33.44 3.87
N HIS A 258 8.63 -33.45 4.34
CA HIS A 258 7.46 -33.29 3.49
C HIS A 258 7.62 -32.10 2.52
N HIS A 259 7.57 -32.38 1.21
CA HIS A 259 7.60 -31.42 0.11
C HIS A 259 8.93 -30.68 -0.15
N GLY A 260 10.06 -31.06 0.46
CA GLY A 260 11.37 -30.46 0.16
C GLY A 260 11.52 -29.00 0.61
N VAL A 261 10.78 -28.62 1.66
CA VAL A 261 10.76 -27.28 2.26
C VAL A 261 11.11 -27.37 3.74
N ARG A 262 12.08 -26.56 4.18
CA ARG A 262 12.40 -26.40 5.61
C ARG A 262 11.93 -25.05 6.10
N LEU A 263 11.05 -25.09 7.11
CA LEU A 263 10.66 -23.91 7.87
C LEU A 263 11.84 -23.44 8.70
N LEU A 264 12.18 -22.17 8.59
CA LEU A 264 13.25 -21.53 9.35
C LEU A 264 12.70 -20.80 10.56
N GLN A 265 11.66 -19.99 10.33
CA GLN A 265 11.10 -19.12 11.35
C GLN A 265 9.66 -18.78 11.04
N SER A 266 8.86 -18.66 12.10
CA SER A 266 7.50 -18.18 12.05
C SER A 266 7.33 -17.08 13.09
N ARG A 267 6.80 -15.93 12.70
CA ARG A 267 6.68 -14.76 13.56
C ARG A 267 5.36 -14.03 13.32
N TYR A 268 4.68 -13.69 14.41
CA TYR A 268 3.57 -12.75 14.38
C TYR A 268 4.08 -11.32 14.29
N VAL A 269 3.48 -10.54 13.39
CA VAL A 269 3.84 -9.15 13.15
C VAL A 269 2.62 -8.27 13.43
N ALA A 270 2.85 -7.23 14.23
CA ALA A 270 1.86 -6.25 14.60
C ALA A 270 2.37 -4.81 14.47
N VAL A 271 1.43 -3.86 14.45
CA VAL A 271 1.69 -2.41 14.44
C VAL A 271 0.81 -1.79 15.52
N GLY A 272 1.38 -0.90 16.33
CA GLY A 272 0.68 -0.29 17.46
C GLY A 272 0.45 -1.27 18.61
N GLN A 273 1.33 -2.26 18.76
CA GLN A 273 1.28 -3.30 19.79
C GLN A 273 2.69 -3.58 20.30
N VAL A 274 2.79 -4.05 21.54
CA VAL A 274 4.03 -4.55 22.11
C VAL A 274 4.34 -5.91 21.50
N GLU A 275 5.55 -6.06 20.96
CA GLU A 275 6.06 -7.34 20.50
C GLU A 275 7.08 -7.89 21.48
N ALA A 276 6.90 -9.14 21.89
CA ALA A 276 7.93 -9.87 22.62
C ALA A 276 9.07 -10.22 21.65
N ARG A 277 10.29 -9.79 21.95
CA ARG A 277 11.50 -10.26 21.28
C ARG A 277 11.90 -11.64 21.81
N ALA A 278 12.65 -12.38 21.01
CA ALA A 278 13.26 -13.64 21.43
C ALA A 278 14.22 -13.46 22.63
N SER A 279 14.77 -12.25 22.82
CA SER A 279 15.57 -11.86 23.98
C SER A 279 14.77 -11.67 25.28
N GLY A 280 13.43 -11.78 25.24
CA GLY A 280 12.55 -11.50 26.38
C GLY A 280 12.15 -10.03 26.53
N GLU A 281 12.76 -9.12 25.76
CA GLU A 281 12.46 -7.69 25.79
C GLU A 281 11.18 -7.36 25.00
N ALA A 282 10.31 -6.55 25.59
CA ALA A 282 9.10 -6.04 24.97
C ALA A 282 9.41 -4.75 24.19
N GLU A 283 9.27 -4.76 22.86
CA GLU A 283 9.45 -3.57 22.03
C GLU A 283 8.11 -3.09 21.46
N TRP A 284 7.82 -1.80 21.64
CA TRP A 284 6.64 -1.20 21.05
C TRP A 284 6.80 -1.06 19.53
N SER A 285 5.90 -1.69 18.76
CA SER A 285 5.86 -1.45 17.32
C SER A 285 5.15 -0.13 17.02
N PRO A 286 5.84 0.86 16.42
CA PRO A 286 5.26 2.18 16.20
C PRO A 286 4.12 2.14 15.18
N GLY A 287 3.09 2.99 15.37
CA GLY A 287 1.95 3.18 14.46
C GLY A 287 0.59 2.92 15.12
N PRO A 288 -0.53 3.29 14.46
CA PRO A 288 -1.87 3.04 14.99
C PRO A 288 -2.36 1.63 14.61
N ASP A 289 -2.96 0.93 15.58
CA ASP A 289 -3.62 -0.35 15.34
C ASP A 289 -5.05 -0.17 14.78
N LEU A 290 -5.70 -1.27 14.36
CA LEU A 290 -7.06 -1.22 13.82
C LEU A 290 -8.11 -0.83 14.88
N ALA A 291 -7.89 -1.21 16.15
CA ALA A 291 -8.81 -0.94 17.24
C ALA A 291 -8.87 0.56 17.57
N HIS A 292 -7.71 1.22 17.59
CA HIS A 292 -7.55 2.66 17.78
C HIS A 292 -8.21 3.42 16.62
N ILE A 293 -7.95 3.05 15.36
CA ILE A 293 -8.63 3.66 14.21
C ILE A 293 -10.15 3.44 14.28
N ALA A 294 -10.60 2.26 14.72
CA ALA A 294 -12.02 1.96 14.87
C ALA A 294 -12.69 2.79 15.97
N ARG A 295 -11.96 3.17 17.04
CA ARG A 295 -12.42 4.08 18.10
C ARG A 295 -12.76 5.45 17.52
N HIS A 296 -11.83 6.08 16.82
CA HIS A 296 -12.06 7.38 16.16
C HIS A 296 -13.16 7.33 15.10
N LYS A 297 -13.27 6.22 14.35
CA LYS A 297 -14.38 6.01 13.40
C LYS A 297 -15.75 5.89 14.10
N ARG A 298 -15.82 5.39 15.34
CA ARG A 298 -17.05 5.37 16.14
C ARG A 298 -17.38 6.76 16.67
N GLU A 299 -16.37 7.47 17.14
CA GLU A 299 -16.50 8.83 17.66
C GLU A 299 -17.04 9.79 16.58
N ILE A 300 -16.41 9.85 15.40
CA ILE A 300 -16.90 10.72 14.32
C ILE A 300 -18.32 10.38 13.89
N ARG A 301 -18.73 9.11 13.99
CA ARG A 301 -20.10 8.68 13.70
C ARG A 301 -21.08 9.23 14.74
N ARG A 302 -20.74 9.12 16.03
CA ARG A 302 -21.56 9.69 17.13
C ARG A 302 -21.71 11.20 16.96
N LEU A 303 -20.62 11.91 16.72
CA LEU A 303 -20.64 13.36 16.52
C LEU A 303 -21.47 13.77 15.29
N ARG A 304 -21.39 13.01 14.20
CA ARG A 304 -22.23 13.23 13.01
C ARG A 304 -23.71 12.92 13.26
N GLN A 305 -24.02 11.92 14.07
CA GLN A 305 -25.40 11.62 14.47
C GLN A 305 -26.00 12.76 15.30
N LEU A 306 -25.24 13.31 16.26
CA LEU A 306 -25.68 14.45 17.07
C LEU A 306 -25.94 15.71 16.22
N ARG A 307 -25.16 15.92 15.16
CA ARG A 307 -25.36 17.05 14.21
C ARG A 307 -26.60 16.88 13.31
N GLY A 308 -27.12 15.66 13.14
CA GLY A 308 -28.27 15.39 12.27
C GLY A 308 -27.91 15.09 10.81
N LYS A 309 -28.86 15.31 9.90
CA LYS A 309 -28.72 14.94 8.48
C LYS A 309 -27.67 15.82 7.79
N PRO A 310 -26.82 15.26 6.92
CA PRO A 310 -25.84 16.04 6.17
C PRO A 310 -26.54 17.00 5.20
N VAL A 311 -26.16 18.27 5.25
CA VAL A 311 -26.62 19.32 4.32
C VAL A 311 -25.68 19.36 3.10
N LYS A 312 -26.24 19.53 1.90
CA LYS A 312 -25.47 19.60 0.65
C LYS A 312 -24.48 20.77 0.71
N GLY A 313 -23.21 20.52 0.43
CA GLY A 313 -22.15 21.53 0.45
C GLY A 313 -21.42 21.65 1.80
N GLU A 314 -22.05 21.23 2.90
CA GLU A 314 -21.41 21.28 4.21
C GLU A 314 -20.46 20.11 4.45
N ARG A 315 -19.33 20.41 5.09
CA ARG A 315 -18.38 19.39 5.55
C ARG A 315 -18.42 19.27 7.06
N SER A 316 -18.53 18.03 7.55
CA SER A 316 -18.66 17.74 8.98
C SER A 316 -17.41 17.05 9.52
N HIS A 317 -16.85 17.63 10.59
CA HIS A 317 -15.69 17.10 11.32
C HIS A 317 -14.48 16.84 10.41
N VAL A 318 -14.15 17.80 9.53
CA VAL A 318 -13.10 17.68 8.50
C VAL A 318 -11.75 17.30 9.09
N ARG A 319 -11.35 17.95 10.20
CA ARG A 319 -10.07 17.68 10.87
C ARG A 319 -9.99 16.25 11.41
N LEU A 320 -11.05 15.78 12.08
CA LEU A 320 -11.12 14.42 12.61
C LEU A 320 -11.16 13.37 11.50
N GLN A 321 -11.90 13.62 10.42
CA GLN A 321 -11.90 12.75 9.24
C GLN A 321 -10.50 12.64 8.63
N ALA A 322 -9.83 13.77 8.40
CA ALA A 322 -8.46 13.79 7.88
C ALA A 322 -7.47 13.07 8.81
N HIS A 323 -7.63 13.20 10.12
CA HIS A 323 -6.84 12.47 11.10
C HIS A 323 -7.04 10.95 10.99
N ILE A 324 -8.30 10.49 10.89
CA ILE A 324 -8.63 9.06 10.69
C ILE A 324 -8.01 8.52 9.40
N ASP A 325 -8.10 9.29 8.31
CA ASP A 325 -7.56 8.89 7.02
C ASP A 325 -6.02 8.78 7.06
N ARG A 326 -5.35 9.76 7.70
CA ARG A 326 -3.89 9.73 7.93
C ARG A 326 -3.45 8.59 8.83
N MET A 327 -4.20 8.25 9.90
CA MET A 327 -3.92 7.07 10.71
C MET A 327 -4.06 5.79 9.90
N GLY A 328 -5.10 5.69 9.07
CA GLY A 328 -5.28 4.56 8.16
C GLY A 328 -4.11 4.41 7.18
N GLU A 329 -3.61 5.53 6.67
CA GLU A 329 -2.44 5.60 5.79
C GLU A 329 -1.14 5.19 6.49
N ASP A 330 -0.86 5.77 7.66
CA ASP A 330 0.31 5.46 8.46
C ASP A 330 0.36 3.97 8.83
N ARG A 331 -0.79 3.39 9.22
CA ARG A 331 -0.87 1.96 9.55
C ARG A 331 -0.46 1.08 8.38
N PHE A 332 -1.07 1.21 7.20
CA PHE A 332 -0.78 0.26 6.11
C PHE A 332 0.65 0.43 5.59
N LYS A 333 1.20 1.64 5.61
CA LYS A 333 2.60 1.89 5.23
C LYS A 333 3.57 1.24 6.21
N LYS A 334 3.37 1.43 7.52
CA LYS A 334 4.20 0.81 8.56
C LYS A 334 4.07 -0.71 8.58
N ALA A 335 2.86 -1.24 8.36
CA ALA A 335 2.63 -2.68 8.24
C ALA A 335 3.39 -3.30 7.06
N ALA A 336 3.30 -2.70 5.88
CA ALA A 336 4.06 -3.15 4.71
C ALA A 336 5.57 -3.02 4.92
N ARG A 337 6.05 -1.90 5.49
CA ARG A 337 7.47 -1.72 5.86
C ARG A 337 7.94 -2.80 6.82
N LYS A 338 7.14 -3.14 7.81
CA LYS A 338 7.49 -4.18 8.78
C LYS A 338 7.62 -5.55 8.10
N ILE A 339 6.66 -5.90 7.25
CA ILE A 339 6.73 -7.14 6.46
C ILE A 339 8.02 -7.20 5.62
N VAL A 340 8.35 -6.12 4.90
CA VAL A 340 9.55 -6.07 4.05
C VAL A 340 10.82 -6.12 4.89
N ASN A 341 10.86 -5.41 6.03
CA ASN A 341 12.01 -5.46 6.93
C ASN A 341 12.21 -6.88 7.49
N GLU A 342 11.16 -7.61 7.85
CA GLU A 342 11.27 -9.02 8.22
C GLU A 342 11.74 -9.91 7.06
N ALA A 343 11.38 -9.59 5.82
CA ALA A 343 11.86 -10.31 4.64
C ALA A 343 13.35 -10.02 4.34
N LEU A 344 13.81 -8.80 4.65
CA LEU A 344 15.20 -8.37 4.51
C LEU A 344 16.08 -8.82 5.67
N ARG A 345 15.54 -9.01 6.88
CA ARG A 345 16.27 -9.54 8.05
C ARG A 345 17.02 -10.81 7.66
N GLY A 346 18.33 -10.80 7.92
CA GLY A 346 19.30 -11.68 7.28
C GLY A 346 20.29 -11.01 6.32
N SER A 347 20.14 -9.71 6.08
CA SER A 347 21.05 -8.90 5.25
C SER A 347 22.13 -8.15 6.05
N ASN A 348 22.20 -8.34 7.38
CA ASN A 348 23.23 -7.71 8.21
C ASN A 348 24.31 -8.74 8.60
N PRO A 349 25.39 -8.89 7.82
CA PRO A 349 26.48 -9.80 8.15
C PRO A 349 27.14 -9.49 9.51
N ALA A 350 27.05 -8.24 9.99
CA ALA A 350 27.57 -7.85 11.31
C ALA A 350 26.76 -8.41 12.50
N ALA A 351 25.51 -8.85 12.28
CA ALA A 351 24.63 -9.33 13.34
C ALA A 351 24.70 -10.85 13.60
N GLY A 352 25.56 -11.59 12.87
CA GLY A 352 25.67 -13.04 13.04
C GLY A 352 24.38 -13.82 12.71
N ASP A 353 23.48 -13.21 11.93
CA ASP A 353 22.16 -13.77 11.63
C ASP A 353 22.28 -14.99 10.70
N ARG A 354 21.78 -16.14 11.14
CA ARG A 354 21.91 -17.44 10.45
C ARG A 354 21.03 -17.58 9.19
N TYR A 355 20.16 -16.61 8.90
CA TYR A 355 19.17 -16.70 7.82
C TYR A 355 19.43 -15.62 6.79
N THR A 356 19.42 -15.95 5.50
CA THR A 356 19.69 -15.02 4.40
C THR A 356 18.45 -14.21 3.99
N ARG A 357 18.63 -13.02 3.40
CA ARG A 357 17.55 -12.20 2.79
C ARG A 357 16.60 -13.05 1.92
N ALA A 358 15.30 -12.78 2.01
CA ALA A 358 14.30 -13.47 1.20
C ALA A 358 14.43 -13.13 -0.29
N ASP A 359 14.35 -14.14 -1.15
CA ASP A 359 14.30 -13.99 -2.60
C ASP A 359 12.87 -13.73 -3.08
N VAL A 360 11.90 -14.31 -2.35
CA VAL A 360 10.47 -14.29 -2.70
C VAL A 360 9.59 -13.95 -1.51
N LEU A 361 8.57 -13.11 -1.75
CA LEU A 361 7.48 -12.87 -0.84
C LEU A 361 6.15 -13.42 -1.38
N LEU A 362 5.49 -14.27 -0.60
CA LEU A 362 4.18 -14.84 -0.91
C LEU A 362 3.11 -14.14 -0.06
N TYR A 363 2.00 -13.74 -0.68
CA TYR A 363 0.86 -13.15 0.04
C TYR A 363 -0.46 -13.70 -0.49
N GLU A 364 -1.48 -13.74 0.35
CA GLU A 364 -2.80 -14.21 -0.06
C GLU A 364 -3.48 -13.27 -1.07
N SER A 365 -4.05 -13.86 -2.13
CA SER A 365 -4.88 -13.16 -3.10
C SER A 365 -6.26 -12.88 -2.53
N LEU A 366 -6.42 -11.72 -1.92
CA LEU A 366 -7.67 -11.27 -1.30
C LEU A 366 -8.47 -10.31 -2.20
N GLU A 367 -8.26 -10.38 -3.51
CA GLU A 367 -8.89 -9.50 -4.50
C GLU A 367 -10.41 -9.73 -4.59
N THR A 368 -10.86 -10.98 -4.43
CA THR A 368 -12.28 -11.36 -4.47
C THR A 368 -13.02 -11.11 -3.15
N LEU A 369 -12.30 -10.82 -2.05
CA LEU A 369 -12.87 -10.61 -0.72
C LEU A 369 -13.45 -9.19 -0.53
N LEU A 370 -14.27 -8.73 -1.47
CA LEU A 370 -14.81 -7.36 -1.47
C LEU A 370 -16.03 -7.24 -0.56
N PRO A 371 -16.29 -6.05 0.02
CA PRO A 371 -17.58 -5.77 0.64
C PRO A 371 -18.69 -5.97 -0.39
N ASP A 372 -19.74 -6.67 -0.01
CA ASP A 372 -20.86 -7.02 -0.89
C ASP A 372 -22.18 -6.89 -0.15
N ALA A 373 -23.25 -6.51 -0.86
CA ALA A 373 -24.59 -6.36 -0.30
C ALA A 373 -25.13 -7.68 0.27
N GLU A 374 -24.65 -8.83 -0.22
CA GLU A 374 -25.01 -10.16 0.30
C GLU A 374 -24.35 -10.48 1.65
N ARG A 375 -23.26 -9.81 1.99
CA ARG A 375 -22.55 -10.03 3.26
C ARG A 375 -23.17 -9.21 4.38
N GLU A 376 -23.05 -9.72 5.59
CA GLU A 376 -23.48 -8.99 6.77
C GLU A 376 -22.81 -7.62 6.89
N ARG A 377 -23.55 -6.64 7.42
CA ARG A 377 -23.04 -5.28 7.64
C ARG A 377 -21.80 -5.28 8.54
N GLY A 378 -21.69 -6.21 9.48
CA GLY A 378 -20.52 -6.38 10.36
C GLY A 378 -19.27 -6.75 9.55
N ILE A 379 -19.38 -7.78 8.72
CA ILE A 379 -18.30 -8.26 7.83
C ILE A 379 -17.87 -7.15 6.86
N ASN A 380 -18.81 -6.48 6.21
CA ASN A 380 -18.51 -5.37 5.29
C ASN A 380 -17.77 -4.23 5.98
N ARG A 381 -18.17 -3.87 7.22
CA ARG A 381 -17.46 -2.84 8.00
C ARG A 381 -16.04 -3.29 8.35
N ALA A 382 -15.83 -4.56 8.68
CA ALA A 382 -14.51 -5.10 8.97
C ALA A 382 -13.61 -5.05 7.73
N LEU A 383 -14.11 -5.50 6.58
CA LEU A 383 -13.40 -5.46 5.30
C LEU A 383 -13.01 -4.03 4.88
N LEU A 384 -13.92 -3.06 5.05
CA LEU A 384 -13.64 -1.65 4.78
C LEU A 384 -12.61 -1.04 5.74
N ARG A 385 -12.55 -1.52 6.99
CA ARG A 385 -11.60 -1.01 7.99
C ARG A 385 -10.20 -1.58 7.82
N TRP A 386 -10.09 -2.79 7.27
CA TRP A 386 -8.83 -3.52 7.17
C TRP A 386 -7.80 -2.84 6.24
N ASN A 387 -8.25 -2.04 5.26
CA ASN A 387 -7.38 -1.37 4.27
C ASN A 387 -6.42 -2.33 3.52
N ARG A 388 -6.78 -3.63 3.41
CA ARG A 388 -5.90 -4.69 2.87
C ARG A 388 -5.37 -4.40 1.46
N ALA A 389 -6.21 -3.84 0.58
CA ALA A 389 -5.83 -3.60 -0.81
C ALA A 389 -4.70 -2.55 -0.88
N LYS A 390 -4.80 -1.49 -0.09
CA LYS A 390 -3.76 -0.46 0.02
C LYS A 390 -2.48 -1.01 0.66
N LEU A 391 -2.62 -1.90 1.64
CA LEU A 391 -1.47 -2.60 2.23
C LEU A 391 -0.74 -3.43 1.18
N ILE A 392 -1.46 -4.27 0.44
CA ILE A 392 -0.88 -5.15 -0.59
C ILE A 392 -0.27 -4.32 -1.72
N GLU A 393 -0.94 -3.27 -2.19
CA GLU A 393 -0.41 -2.38 -3.22
C GLU A 393 0.89 -1.70 -2.78
N HIS A 394 0.96 -1.23 -1.52
CA HIS A 394 2.18 -0.63 -0.99
C HIS A 394 3.28 -1.68 -0.79
N LEU A 395 2.93 -2.87 -0.30
CA LEU A 395 3.84 -4.00 -0.13
C LEU A 395 4.49 -4.40 -1.46
N LYS A 396 3.74 -4.48 -2.56
CA LYS A 396 4.28 -4.76 -3.91
C LYS A 396 5.37 -3.77 -4.29
N ARG A 397 5.06 -2.47 -4.21
CA ARG A 397 6.01 -1.39 -4.54
C ARG A 397 7.28 -1.48 -3.70
N MET A 398 7.16 -1.81 -2.42
CA MET A 398 8.31 -1.95 -1.53
C MET A 398 9.12 -3.22 -1.80
N CYS A 399 8.48 -4.31 -2.24
CA CYS A 399 9.18 -5.50 -2.67
C CYS A 399 9.96 -5.23 -3.97
N ASP A 400 9.35 -4.54 -4.93
CA ASP A 400 10.01 -4.13 -6.17
C ASP A 400 11.22 -3.23 -5.88
N ASP A 401 11.04 -2.17 -5.08
CA ASP A 401 12.11 -1.26 -4.61
C ASP A 401 13.26 -2.02 -3.95
N ALA A 402 12.94 -3.06 -3.17
CA ALA A 402 13.90 -3.91 -2.47
C ALA A 402 14.33 -5.14 -3.27
N GLY A 403 14.05 -5.26 -4.57
CA GLY A 403 14.48 -6.40 -5.40
C GLY A 403 13.94 -7.78 -4.97
N ILE A 404 12.83 -7.83 -4.21
CA ILE A 404 12.18 -9.06 -3.76
C ILE A 404 11.06 -9.41 -4.75
N ARG A 405 11.06 -10.64 -5.28
CA ARG A 405 9.98 -11.07 -6.17
C ARG A 405 8.73 -11.41 -5.37
N HIS A 406 7.57 -10.92 -5.75
CA HIS A 406 6.34 -11.13 -4.98
C HIS A 406 5.28 -11.95 -5.74
N PHE A 407 4.55 -12.83 -5.07
CA PHE A 407 3.48 -13.62 -5.71
C PHE A 407 2.18 -13.66 -4.89
N PRO A 408 1.02 -13.48 -5.54
CA PRO A 408 -0.26 -13.78 -4.95
C PRO A 408 -0.49 -15.31 -4.93
N VAL A 409 -0.99 -15.83 -3.81
CA VAL A 409 -1.36 -17.24 -3.63
C VAL A 409 -2.85 -17.34 -3.34
N SER A 410 -3.52 -18.38 -3.85
CA SER A 410 -4.94 -18.60 -3.53
C SER A 410 -5.12 -18.85 -2.02
N PRO A 411 -6.02 -18.10 -1.34
CA PRO A 411 -6.30 -18.31 0.09
C PRO A 411 -7.22 -19.50 0.37
N PHE A 412 -7.63 -20.25 -0.65
CA PHE A 412 -8.61 -21.31 -0.49
C PHE A 412 -8.07 -22.44 0.38
N GLY A 413 -8.73 -22.69 1.52
CA GLY A 413 -8.37 -23.76 2.46
C GLY A 413 -7.09 -23.51 3.28
N THR A 414 -6.40 -22.37 3.13
CA THR A 414 -5.10 -22.09 3.80
C THR A 414 -5.17 -22.15 5.32
N SER A 415 -6.32 -21.79 5.90
CA SER A 415 -6.57 -21.82 7.35
C SER A 415 -7.37 -23.03 7.84
N GLN A 416 -7.73 -23.96 6.93
CA GLN A 416 -8.51 -25.16 7.22
C GLN A 416 -7.71 -26.45 6.99
N VAL A 417 -6.59 -26.38 6.28
CA VAL A 417 -5.74 -27.54 5.97
C VAL A 417 -4.44 -27.43 6.76
N CYS A 418 -4.05 -28.51 7.45
CA CYS A 418 -2.79 -28.59 8.16
C CYS A 418 -1.62 -28.57 7.18
N SER A 419 -0.68 -27.63 7.35
CA SER A 419 0.50 -27.49 6.49
C SER A 419 1.48 -28.67 6.59
N LYS A 420 1.44 -29.42 7.70
CA LYS A 420 2.34 -30.57 7.92
C LYS A 420 1.80 -31.86 7.31
N CYS A 421 0.51 -32.16 7.49
CA CYS A 421 -0.07 -33.46 7.13
C CYS A 421 -1.21 -33.39 6.10
N GLY A 422 -1.65 -32.20 5.68
CA GLY A 422 -2.74 -32.03 4.73
C GLY A 422 -4.14 -32.34 5.28
N ALA A 423 -4.26 -32.70 6.57
CA ALA A 423 -5.55 -32.99 7.17
C ALA A 423 -6.42 -31.73 7.28
N LEU A 424 -7.73 -31.88 7.06
CA LEU A 424 -8.72 -30.85 7.30
C LEU A 424 -8.92 -30.64 8.80
N GLY A 425 -9.03 -29.39 9.22
CA GLY A 425 -9.20 -28.98 10.60
C GLY A 425 -10.13 -27.77 10.73
N ARG A 426 -10.57 -27.52 11.97
CA ARG A 426 -11.44 -26.39 12.32
C ARG A 426 -10.73 -25.46 13.31
N ARG A 427 -10.86 -24.15 13.11
CA ARG A 427 -10.30 -23.14 14.02
C ARG A 427 -11.08 -23.12 15.33
N TYR A 428 -10.35 -23.09 16.45
CA TYR A 428 -10.90 -22.97 17.80
C TYR A 428 -10.12 -21.92 18.59
N SER A 429 -10.74 -21.42 19.66
CA SER A 429 -10.09 -20.58 20.66
C SER A 429 -10.03 -21.35 21.98
N LEU A 430 -8.92 -21.21 22.70
CA LEU A 430 -8.82 -21.69 24.08
C LEU A 430 -9.34 -20.59 25.00
N ALA A 431 -10.40 -20.88 25.74
CA ALA A 431 -10.92 -20.03 26.82
C ALA A 431 -10.54 -20.65 28.17
N ARG A 432 -10.50 -19.83 29.23
CA ARG A 432 -10.46 -20.32 30.61
C ARG A 432 -11.84 -20.14 31.24
N GLU A 433 -12.43 -21.23 31.70
CA GLU A 433 -13.68 -21.23 32.46
C GLU A 433 -13.43 -22.01 33.76
N ASN A 434 -13.67 -21.37 34.91
CA ASN A 434 -13.45 -21.96 36.24
C ASN A 434 -12.04 -22.60 36.40
N GLY A 435 -11.01 -21.91 35.89
CA GLY A 435 -9.62 -22.39 35.96
C GLY A 435 -9.25 -23.50 34.97
N ARG A 436 -10.20 -24.05 34.20
CA ARG A 436 -9.96 -25.09 33.19
C ARG A 436 -9.91 -24.51 31.79
N ALA A 437 -9.05 -25.08 30.94
CA ALA A 437 -9.01 -24.73 29.53
C ALA A 437 -10.21 -25.38 28.80
N VAL A 438 -11.05 -24.55 28.19
CA VAL A 438 -12.21 -24.99 27.40
C VAL A 438 -12.00 -24.60 25.95
N ILE A 439 -12.24 -25.54 25.04
CA ILE A 439 -12.18 -25.31 23.60
C ILE A 439 -13.49 -24.68 23.14
N ARG A 440 -13.43 -23.48 22.57
CA ARG A 440 -14.58 -22.81 21.95
C ARG A 440 -14.38 -22.78 20.43
N PHE A 441 -15.24 -23.47 19.70
CA PHE A 441 -15.29 -23.36 18.25
C PHE A 441 -15.96 -22.03 17.85
N GLY A 442 -15.39 -21.33 16.88
CA GLY A 442 -16.06 -20.19 16.28
C GLY A 442 -17.33 -20.63 15.54
N TRP A 443 -18.32 -19.74 15.48
CA TRP A 443 -19.45 -19.88 14.57
C TRP A 443 -18.89 -19.85 13.14
N VAL A 444 -19.05 -20.96 12.43
CA VAL A 444 -18.80 -21.07 11.00
C VAL A 444 -20.19 -21.04 10.39
N GLU A 445 -20.55 -19.92 9.76
CA GLU A 445 -21.66 -19.91 8.80
C GLU A 445 -21.14 -20.24 7.41
#